data_AF-A0A8H7N0P2-F1
#
_entry.id   AF-A0A8H7N0P2-F1
#
_cell.length_a   1.000
_cell.length_b   1.000
_cell.length_c   1.000
_cell.angle_alpha   90.00
_cell.angle_beta   90.00
_cell.angle_gamma   90.00
#
_symmetry.space_group_name_H-M   'P 1'
#
loop_
_entity.id
_entity.type
_entity.pdbx_description
1 polymer ?
#
loop_
_entity_poly.entity_id
_entity_poly.type
_entity_poly.pdbx_seq_one_letter_code
_entity_poly.pdbx_strand_id
1 'polypeptide(L)'
;MALPSVEEHTRATIRELFSFILAQGHTEYLGESVSQLQHSLQSALQAQQDNCDDETVLAALMHDVGRFIPAADKMPKLIAPDGSYIGRASHDILGERYLRQLGFSEKVCQLVGSHVTAKRYLCAAENGYWESLSLSSKRTLEYQGGRFTPEQVKEAENNPWLQEKLAVRRYDDLAKNPDAVTPPLEAYQEMAYKCLLESRSSINLNSRTYALPTKPTVVVCIDGFDPSYLRHGISTGTLPHLASLMEKGFSTTAKSAMPSITNPNNVSIVTGVPPSVHGIAGNTVLDRATGEEVSISDATHLRTETILSLLSRHGVRVAAVTAKEKLRQILGHQLHGAICFSAQKAKSCKLSQETDLDIETWMGRATPDQYSPDLSLFVMDAGVKLLGENRADFLYLTLSDWVQHKYAPGEKEADTFMTQLDASIGRLLELGARVAITGDHGMASKTKPDGTPNVVYLQDELEARFGKGSARVICPIADPLVKHHGSFGAFVRVYVSSEYKESISEMIKYCATLEHVDVSLSATDAAERFELPLDLEGDFVVTSGRDSVIGSCRKDHDIGSLGGLRLRSHGGIAEQDVPLILSCPVQDGAAAAERKWRNFDVFDLVLNW
;
A
#
# COMPACT_ATOMS: atom_id res chain seq x y z
N MET A 1 2.32 -18.94 14.32
CA MET A 1 3.67 -19.18 13.78
C MET A 1 3.81 -18.33 12.52
N ALA A 2 4.98 -17.73 12.32
CA ALA A 2 5.25 -16.94 11.11
C ALA A 2 5.37 -17.85 9.89
N LEU A 3 5.28 -17.28 8.69
CA LEU A 3 5.57 -18.02 7.46
C LEU A 3 7.06 -18.40 7.39
N PRO A 4 7.41 -19.57 6.84
CA PRO A 4 8.81 -19.96 6.66
C PRO A 4 9.65 -18.92 5.90
N SER A 5 9.07 -18.27 4.90
CA SER A 5 9.72 -17.18 4.13
C SER A 5 10.05 -15.96 4.99
N VAL A 6 9.14 -15.57 5.89
CA VAL A 6 9.35 -14.47 6.85
C VAL A 6 10.44 -14.83 7.85
N GLU A 7 10.45 -16.08 8.35
CA GLU A 7 11.50 -16.56 9.24
C GLU A 7 12.87 -16.59 8.56
N GLU A 8 12.95 -17.13 7.34
CA GLU A 8 14.18 -17.19 6.55
C GLU A 8 14.70 -15.79 6.23
N HIS A 9 13.82 -14.90 5.77
CA HIS A 9 14.16 -13.52 5.45
C HIS A 9 14.67 -12.79 6.71
N THR A 10 14.02 -12.97 7.86
CA THR A 10 14.45 -12.36 9.12
C THR A 10 15.83 -12.88 9.54
N ARG A 11 16.10 -14.18 9.43
CA ARG A 11 17.43 -14.75 9.68
C ARG A 11 18.49 -14.24 8.71
N ALA A 12 18.14 -14.07 7.43
CA ALA A 12 19.03 -13.48 6.44
C ALA A 12 19.37 -12.02 6.78
N THR A 13 18.36 -11.21 7.16
CA THR A 13 18.56 -9.82 7.60
C THR A 13 19.52 -9.74 8.80
N ILE A 14 19.32 -10.58 9.82
CA ILE A 14 20.21 -10.59 10.99
C ILE A 14 21.64 -11.00 10.62
N ARG A 15 21.81 -12.03 9.76
CA ARG A 15 23.14 -12.44 9.28
C ARG A 15 23.86 -11.31 8.54
N GLU A 16 23.14 -10.61 7.67
CA GLU A 16 23.69 -9.46 6.93
C GLU A 16 24.10 -8.33 7.89
N LEU A 17 23.19 -7.93 8.78
CA LEU A 17 23.46 -6.91 9.80
C LEU A 17 24.70 -7.24 10.65
N PHE A 18 24.78 -8.48 11.15
CA PHE A 18 25.89 -8.93 11.99
C PHE A 18 27.20 -9.04 11.21
N SER A 19 27.15 -9.31 9.90
CA SER A 19 28.35 -9.30 9.05
C SER A 19 29.01 -7.92 8.99
N PHE A 20 28.22 -6.83 9.03
CA PHE A 20 28.75 -5.47 9.08
C PHE A 20 29.42 -5.16 10.42
N ILE A 21 28.85 -5.66 11.53
CA ILE A 21 29.43 -5.50 12.88
C ILE A 21 30.74 -6.30 12.99
N LEU A 22 30.73 -7.55 12.51
CA LEU A 22 31.90 -8.44 12.55
C LEU A 22 33.07 -7.91 11.71
N ALA A 23 32.80 -7.31 10.56
CA ALA A 23 33.82 -6.74 9.68
C ALA A 23 34.69 -5.66 10.36
N GLN A 24 34.23 -5.09 11.48
CA GLN A 24 34.93 -4.07 12.25
C GLN A 24 35.79 -4.63 13.39
N GLY A 25 35.85 -5.96 13.54
CA GLY A 25 36.51 -6.66 14.66
C GLY A 25 37.99 -6.35 14.87
N HIS A 26 38.67 -5.75 13.88
CA HIS A 26 40.07 -5.36 13.95
C HIS A 26 40.30 -3.84 13.82
N THR A 27 39.23 -3.05 13.72
CA THR A 27 39.34 -1.60 13.61
C THR A 27 39.41 -0.97 15.00
N GLU A 28 40.37 -0.08 15.20
CA GLU A 28 40.58 0.64 16.45
C GLU A 28 39.38 1.57 16.74
N TYR A 29 38.92 1.57 17.99
CA TYR A 29 37.82 2.43 18.42
C TYR A 29 38.34 3.82 18.84
N LEU A 30 38.35 4.78 17.91
CA LEU A 30 38.59 6.21 18.18
C LEU A 30 39.85 6.53 19.05
N GLY A 31 40.90 5.72 18.95
CA GLY A 31 42.14 5.88 19.73
C GLY A 31 42.14 5.22 21.11
N GLU A 32 41.11 4.41 21.43
CA GLU A 32 41.05 3.56 22.62
C GLU A 32 41.70 2.19 22.35
N SER A 33 42.17 1.51 23.39
CA SER A 33 42.82 0.19 23.29
C SER A 33 41.86 -0.99 23.03
N VAL A 34 40.64 -0.72 22.54
CA VAL A 34 39.63 -1.73 22.19
C VAL A 34 39.24 -1.60 20.72
N SER A 35 38.89 -2.73 20.09
CA SER A 35 38.26 -2.71 18.77
C SER A 35 36.80 -2.27 18.85
N GLN A 36 36.23 -1.82 17.72
CA GLN A 36 34.82 -1.43 17.65
C GLN A 36 33.86 -2.58 17.98
N LEU A 37 34.23 -3.81 17.63
CA LEU A 37 33.47 -5.01 18.01
C LEU A 37 33.55 -5.27 19.51
N GLN A 38 34.74 -5.21 20.11
CA GLN A 38 34.90 -5.38 21.56
C GLN A 38 34.09 -4.34 22.33
N HIS A 39 34.10 -3.09 21.88
CA HIS A 39 33.28 -2.02 22.45
C HIS A 39 31.79 -2.37 22.42
N SER A 40 31.26 -2.76 21.26
CA SER A 40 29.85 -3.14 21.08
C SER A 40 29.45 -4.32 21.98
N LEU A 41 30.31 -5.36 22.06
CA LEU A 41 30.06 -6.54 22.88
C LEU A 41 30.12 -6.24 24.39
N GLN A 42 31.02 -5.35 24.81
CA GLN A 42 31.10 -4.91 26.21
C GLN A 42 29.85 -4.10 26.62
N SER A 43 29.34 -3.25 25.73
CA SER A 43 28.09 -2.52 25.98
C SER A 43 26.90 -3.47 26.14
N ALA A 44 26.79 -4.46 25.26
CA ALA A 44 25.75 -5.49 25.34
C ALA A 44 25.85 -6.34 26.62
N LEU A 45 27.07 -6.74 27.01
CA LEU A 45 27.29 -7.50 28.24
C LEU A 45 26.86 -6.73 29.49
N GLN A 46 27.15 -5.43 29.56
CA GLN A 46 26.73 -4.59 30.69
C GLN A 46 25.20 -4.51 30.78
N ALA A 47 24.52 -4.30 29.65
CA ALA A 47 23.05 -4.32 29.62
C ALA A 47 22.47 -5.67 30.11
N GLN A 48 23.12 -6.80 29.78
CA GLN A 48 22.72 -8.10 30.31
C GLN A 48 22.96 -8.24 31.82
N GLN A 49 24.10 -7.73 32.32
CA GLN A 49 24.42 -7.76 33.75
C GLN A 49 23.46 -6.91 34.59
N ASP A 50 22.94 -5.83 34.00
CA ASP A 50 21.90 -4.98 34.59
C ASP A 50 20.49 -5.56 34.45
N ASN A 51 20.33 -6.77 33.89
CA ASN A 51 19.06 -7.44 33.64
C ASN A 51 18.09 -6.62 32.78
N CYS A 52 18.62 -5.85 31.82
CA CYS A 52 17.78 -5.19 30.83
C CYS A 52 17.07 -6.21 29.92
N ASP A 53 15.95 -5.81 29.33
CA ASP A 53 15.26 -6.61 28.31
C ASP A 53 16.09 -6.78 27.02
N ASP A 54 15.74 -7.79 26.23
CA ASP A 54 16.41 -8.17 24.99
C ASP A 54 16.56 -6.99 24.01
N GLU A 55 15.54 -6.13 23.88
CA GLU A 55 15.59 -4.97 22.98
C GLU A 55 16.64 -3.95 23.42
N THR A 56 16.77 -3.72 24.73
CA THR A 56 17.78 -2.83 25.32
C THR A 56 19.18 -3.41 25.19
N VAL A 57 19.35 -4.72 25.40
CA VAL A 57 20.62 -5.43 25.16
C VAL A 57 21.05 -5.30 23.69
N LEU A 58 20.13 -5.51 22.75
CA LEU A 58 20.40 -5.37 21.33
C LEU A 58 20.68 -3.92 20.94
N ALA A 59 19.97 -2.95 21.52
CA ALA A 59 20.27 -1.54 21.30
C ALA A 59 21.67 -1.17 21.81
N ALA A 60 22.09 -1.68 22.96
CA ALA A 60 23.46 -1.51 23.46
C ALA A 60 24.50 -2.18 22.55
N LEU A 61 24.21 -3.36 21.99
CA LEU A 61 25.06 -4.02 21.00
C LEU A 61 25.19 -3.20 19.71
N MET A 62 24.10 -2.57 19.25
CA MET A 62 24.00 -1.93 17.94
C MET A 62 24.08 -0.40 17.99
N HIS A 63 24.39 0.21 19.14
CA HIS A 63 24.33 1.66 19.33
C HIS A 63 25.18 2.44 18.32
N ASP A 64 26.28 1.86 17.84
CA ASP A 64 27.21 2.45 16.88
C ASP A 64 27.05 1.91 15.44
N VAL A 65 26.01 1.11 15.15
CA VAL A 65 25.82 0.43 13.85
C VAL A 65 25.85 1.38 12.65
N GLY A 66 25.39 2.62 12.81
CA GLY A 66 25.43 3.63 11.75
C GLY A 66 26.83 4.03 11.30
N ARG A 67 27.89 3.63 12.01
CA ARG A 67 29.28 3.80 11.58
C ARG A 67 29.73 2.76 10.56
N PHE A 68 29.07 1.60 10.53
CA PHE A 68 29.57 0.38 9.89
C PHE A 68 28.77 -0.05 8.67
N ILE A 69 27.53 0.42 8.55
CA ILE A 69 26.68 0.10 7.41
C ILE A 69 27.21 0.76 6.13
N PRO A 70 26.99 0.17 4.94
CA PRO A 70 27.50 0.71 3.67
C PRO A 70 27.10 2.17 3.39
N ALA A 71 25.94 2.60 3.88
CA ALA A 71 25.47 3.98 3.74
C ALA A 71 26.37 4.99 4.48
N ALA A 72 27.13 4.55 5.48
CA ALA A 72 28.05 5.39 6.24
C ALA A 72 29.14 5.98 5.33
N ASP A 73 29.61 5.23 4.33
CA ASP A 73 30.70 5.65 3.43
C ASP A 73 30.43 6.91 2.63
N LYS A 74 29.15 7.22 2.39
CA LYS A 74 28.72 8.41 1.66
C LYS A 74 28.59 9.66 2.55
N MET A 75 28.80 9.55 3.87
CA MET A 75 28.67 10.67 4.81
C MET A 75 29.97 11.45 5.03
N PRO A 76 29.89 12.78 5.25
CA PRO A 76 31.04 13.60 5.58
C PRO A 76 31.69 13.16 6.90
N LYS A 77 33.02 13.07 6.88
CA LYS A 77 33.86 12.83 8.07
C LYS A 77 33.85 14.08 8.95
N LEU A 78 33.66 13.92 10.26
CA LEU A 78 33.91 14.97 11.24
C LEU A 78 35.40 15.01 11.56
N ILE A 79 36.00 16.19 11.37
CA ILE A 79 37.42 16.45 11.61
C ILE A 79 37.52 17.62 12.58
N ALA A 80 38.36 17.47 13.60
CA ALA A 80 38.64 18.52 14.58
C ALA A 80 39.42 19.67 13.94
N PRO A 81 39.44 20.87 14.55
CA PRO A 81 40.31 21.97 14.13
C PRO A 81 41.82 21.61 14.13
N ASP A 82 42.22 20.60 14.92
CA ASP A 82 43.59 20.07 14.97
C ASP A 82 43.88 18.96 13.93
N GLY A 83 42.92 18.66 13.05
CA GLY A 83 43.05 17.67 11.99
C GLY A 83 42.75 16.23 12.41
N SER A 84 42.44 15.96 13.68
CA SER A 84 42.07 14.62 14.15
C SER A 84 40.68 14.20 13.64
N TYR A 85 40.53 12.94 13.26
CA TYR A 85 39.23 12.37 12.88
C TYR A 85 38.39 12.11 14.13
N ILE A 86 37.24 12.79 14.26
CA ILE A 86 36.37 12.70 15.44
C ILE A 86 35.20 11.73 15.24
N GLY A 87 34.92 11.32 14.00
CA GLY A 87 33.86 10.36 13.68
C GLY A 87 33.10 10.69 12.39
N ARG A 88 31.89 10.12 12.21
CA ARG A 88 30.95 10.54 11.16
C ARG A 88 29.80 11.31 11.81
N ALA A 89 29.41 12.42 11.20
CA ALA A 89 28.25 13.17 11.67
C ALA A 89 27.00 12.29 11.61
N SER A 90 26.20 12.30 12.69
CA SER A 90 24.86 11.70 12.71
C SER A 90 24.81 10.18 12.52
N HIS A 91 25.83 9.44 12.98
CA HIS A 91 25.84 7.97 12.90
C HIS A 91 24.73 7.33 13.73
N ASP A 92 24.35 7.94 14.85
CA ASP A 92 23.20 7.57 15.67
C ASP A 92 21.90 7.67 14.86
N ILE A 93 21.65 8.81 14.20
CA ILE A 93 20.48 9.02 13.31
C ILE A 93 20.50 8.04 12.12
N LEU A 94 21.68 7.79 11.55
CA LEU A 94 21.85 6.85 10.45
C LEU A 94 21.54 5.42 10.90
N GLY A 95 22.06 5.01 12.06
CA GLY A 95 21.83 3.69 12.65
C GLY A 95 20.37 3.48 13.00
N GLU A 96 19.74 4.45 13.67
CA GLU A 96 18.30 4.47 13.94
C GLU A 96 17.49 4.30 12.65
N ARG A 97 17.75 5.12 11.63
CA ARG A 97 17.02 5.05 10.36
C ARG A 97 17.21 3.70 9.68
N TYR A 98 18.42 3.15 9.70
CA TYR A 98 18.72 1.87 9.10
C TYR A 98 18.01 0.72 9.82
N LEU A 99 18.07 0.66 11.16
CA LEU A 99 17.37 -0.36 11.94
C LEU A 99 15.85 -0.26 11.76
N ARG A 100 15.30 0.96 11.65
CA ARG A 100 13.88 1.18 11.35
C ARG A 100 13.51 0.67 9.95
N GLN A 101 14.39 0.87 8.95
CA GLN A 101 14.21 0.29 7.61
C GLN A 101 14.27 -1.23 7.60
N LEU A 102 15.08 -1.83 8.48
CA LEU A 102 15.08 -3.27 8.69
C LEU A 102 13.83 -3.74 9.45
N GLY A 103 13.06 -2.86 10.08
CA GLY A 103 11.83 -3.23 10.79
C GLY A 103 12.06 -3.66 12.25
N PHE A 104 13.16 -3.24 12.88
CA PHE A 104 13.27 -3.31 14.34
C PHE A 104 12.23 -2.40 15.01
N SER A 105 11.90 -2.69 16.26
CA SER A 105 10.93 -1.90 17.01
C SER A 105 11.39 -0.45 17.20
N GLU A 106 10.41 0.43 17.45
CA GLU A 106 10.69 1.84 17.72
C GLU A 106 11.53 2.02 18.99
N LYS A 107 11.43 1.11 19.98
CA LYS A 107 12.30 1.10 21.16
C LYS A 107 13.76 0.91 20.75
N VAL A 108 14.10 -0.19 20.06
CA VAL A 108 15.48 -0.46 19.61
C VAL A 108 16.01 0.71 18.78
N CYS A 109 15.22 1.20 17.83
CA CYS A 109 15.62 2.30 16.96
C CYS A 109 15.93 3.57 17.77
N GLN A 110 15.03 3.99 18.67
CA GLN A 110 15.24 5.20 19.47
C GLN A 110 16.38 5.06 20.47
N LEU A 111 16.58 3.90 21.07
CA LEU A 111 17.71 3.67 21.97
C LEU A 111 19.04 3.87 21.24
N VAL A 112 19.17 3.31 20.04
CA VAL A 112 20.35 3.50 19.18
C VAL A 112 20.49 4.97 18.74
N GLY A 113 19.40 5.60 18.29
CA GLY A 113 19.40 6.98 17.82
C GLY A 113 19.59 8.06 18.88
N SER A 114 19.43 7.71 20.16
CA SER A 114 19.48 8.69 21.25
C SER A 114 20.87 8.90 21.85
N HIS A 115 21.91 8.26 21.31
CA HIS A 115 23.26 8.29 21.88
C HIS A 115 23.78 9.72 22.15
N VAL A 116 23.64 10.66 21.21
CA VAL A 116 24.07 12.05 21.40
C VAL A 116 23.13 12.78 22.36
N THR A 117 21.82 12.63 22.17
CA THR A 117 20.76 13.25 22.96
C THR A 117 20.86 12.87 24.45
N ALA A 118 21.09 11.59 24.76
CA ALA A 118 21.30 11.07 26.11
C ALA A 118 22.55 11.69 26.77
N LYS A 119 23.64 11.85 26.01
CA LYS A 119 24.86 12.51 26.50
C LYS A 119 24.59 13.97 26.88
N ARG A 120 23.87 14.70 26.04
CA ARG A 120 23.51 16.10 26.27
C ARG A 120 22.60 16.26 27.49
N TYR A 121 21.67 15.31 27.69
CA TYR A 121 20.84 15.23 28.89
C TYR A 121 21.67 14.99 30.16
N LEU A 122 22.52 13.96 30.18
CA LEU A 122 23.34 13.62 31.35
C LEU A 122 24.24 14.77 31.78
N CYS A 123 24.86 15.49 30.84
CA CYS A 123 25.66 16.67 31.15
C CYS A 123 24.86 17.84 31.75
N ALA A 124 23.55 17.90 31.51
CA ALA A 124 22.67 18.93 32.06
C ALA A 124 22.02 18.52 33.39
N ALA A 125 21.62 17.26 33.51
CA ALA A 125 20.84 16.75 34.63
C ALA A 125 21.67 16.13 35.76
N GLU A 126 22.89 15.63 35.48
CA GLU A 126 23.74 14.97 36.46
C GLU A 126 25.02 15.76 36.75
N ASN A 127 25.21 16.12 38.02
CA ASN A 127 26.40 16.81 38.48
C ASN A 127 27.64 15.93 38.33
N GLY A 128 28.70 16.44 37.70
CA GLY A 128 29.97 15.72 37.52
C GLY A 128 30.08 14.92 36.23
N TYR A 129 28.97 14.67 35.51
CA TYR A 129 29.01 13.86 34.29
C TYR A 129 29.74 14.57 33.13
N TRP A 130 29.63 15.90 33.04
CA TRP A 130 30.44 16.64 32.06
C TRP A 130 31.93 16.47 32.33
N GLU A 131 32.34 16.57 33.59
CA GLU A 131 33.73 16.51 33.99
C GLU A 131 34.35 15.14 33.65
N SER A 132 33.58 14.05 33.77
CA SER A 132 34.01 12.69 33.43
C SER A 132 34.20 12.43 31.93
N LEU A 133 33.66 13.27 31.03
CA LEU A 133 33.84 13.10 29.60
C LEU A 133 35.29 13.38 29.16
N SER A 134 35.77 12.58 28.20
CA SER A 134 37.06 12.82 27.53
C SER A 134 37.07 14.18 26.80
N LEU A 135 38.27 14.73 26.57
CA LEU A 135 38.43 16.02 25.90
C LEU A 135 37.83 16.01 24.48
N SER A 136 37.97 14.89 23.76
CA SER A 136 37.35 14.67 22.45
C SER A 136 35.83 14.67 22.54
N SER A 137 35.24 13.97 23.51
CA SER A 137 33.79 13.90 23.72
C SER A 137 33.18 15.27 24.05
N LYS A 138 33.85 16.07 24.89
CA LYS A 138 33.42 17.44 25.22
C LYS A 138 33.35 18.32 23.97
N ARG A 139 34.39 18.30 23.14
CA ARG A 139 34.45 19.07 21.88
C ARG A 139 33.34 18.67 20.92
N THR A 140 33.13 17.37 20.70
CA THR A 140 32.07 16.88 19.80
C THR A 140 30.68 17.28 20.28
N LEU A 141 30.45 17.24 21.59
CA LEU A 141 29.17 17.59 22.20
C LEU A 141 28.81 19.07 21.98
N GLU A 142 29.78 19.98 22.07
CA GLU A 142 29.56 21.40 21.73
C GLU A 142 29.17 21.59 20.26
N TYR A 143 29.83 20.89 19.33
CA TYR A 143 29.45 20.89 17.91
C TYR A 143 28.04 20.31 17.67
N GLN A 144 27.56 19.44 18.56
CA GLN A 144 26.24 18.78 18.49
C GLN A 144 25.15 19.52 19.29
N GLY A 145 25.38 20.80 19.62
CA GLY A 145 24.39 21.66 20.26
C GLY A 145 24.50 21.77 21.78
N GLY A 146 25.62 21.33 22.37
CA GLY A 146 25.94 21.55 23.78
C GLY A 146 25.03 20.80 24.76
N ARG A 147 25.13 21.14 26.05
CA ARG A 147 24.28 20.56 27.11
C ARG A 147 22.81 20.95 26.88
N PHE A 148 21.88 20.13 27.35
CA PHE A 148 20.46 20.47 27.29
C PHE A 148 20.12 21.74 28.08
N THR A 149 19.16 22.51 27.56
CA THR A 149 18.48 23.57 28.32
C THR A 149 17.46 22.95 29.30
N PRO A 150 16.99 23.69 30.32
CA PRO A 150 15.95 23.20 31.23
C PRO A 150 14.67 22.74 30.50
N GLU A 151 14.29 23.39 29.41
CA GLU A 151 13.13 23.01 28.59
C GLU A 151 13.37 21.67 27.88
N GLN A 152 14.57 21.46 27.32
CA GLN A 152 14.95 20.21 26.65
C GLN A 152 15.02 19.03 27.62
N VAL A 153 15.47 19.26 28.87
CA VAL A 153 15.42 18.25 29.93
C VAL A 153 13.97 17.83 30.19
N LYS A 154 13.07 18.80 30.39
CA LYS A 154 11.65 18.54 30.63
C LYS A 154 10.95 17.85 29.45
N GLU A 155 11.33 18.18 28.22
CA GLU A 155 10.82 17.50 27.02
C GLU A 155 11.26 16.03 27.00
N ALA A 156 12.54 15.76 27.27
CA ALA A 156 13.09 14.41 27.29
C ALA A 156 12.49 13.52 28.39
N GLU A 157 12.11 14.09 29.53
CA GLU A 157 11.41 13.41 30.64
C GLU A 157 10.04 12.82 30.24
N ASN A 158 9.45 13.28 29.13
CA ASN A 158 8.19 12.71 28.62
C ASN A 158 8.40 11.41 27.81
N ASN A 159 9.64 11.04 27.50
CA ASN A 159 9.91 9.82 26.74
C ASN A 159 9.86 8.58 27.65
N PRO A 160 9.05 7.55 27.34
CA PRO A 160 8.90 6.38 28.19
C PRO A 160 10.16 5.54 28.32
N TRP A 161 11.12 5.68 27.39
CA TRP A 161 12.39 4.94 27.38
C TRP A 161 13.58 5.80 27.79
N LEU A 162 13.37 6.95 28.46
CA LEU A 162 14.47 7.83 28.84
C LEU A 162 15.51 7.08 29.68
N GLN A 163 15.11 6.28 30.66
CA GLN A 163 16.06 5.59 31.53
C GLN A 163 16.94 4.60 30.75
N GLU A 164 16.36 3.84 29.83
CA GLU A 164 17.08 2.93 28.96
C GLU A 164 18.01 3.67 28.00
N LYS A 165 17.61 4.83 27.46
CA LYS A 165 18.49 5.69 26.64
C LYS A 165 19.72 6.15 27.42
N LEU A 166 19.52 6.55 28.69
CA LEU A 166 20.60 6.95 29.57
C LEU A 166 21.49 5.75 29.95
N ALA A 167 20.90 4.58 30.19
CA ALA A 167 21.64 3.36 30.49
C ALA A 167 22.55 2.93 29.32
N VAL A 168 22.01 2.87 28.09
CA VAL A 168 22.80 2.56 26.88
C VAL A 168 23.98 3.52 26.73
N ARG A 169 23.79 4.81 27.01
CA ARG A 169 24.87 5.81 26.98
C ARG A 169 25.95 5.53 28.04
N ARG A 170 25.58 5.08 29.24
CA ARG A 170 26.53 4.70 30.29
C ARG A 170 27.30 3.43 29.93
N TYR A 171 26.63 2.44 29.35
CA TYR A 171 27.29 1.21 28.90
C TYR A 171 28.37 1.50 27.88
N ASP A 172 28.08 2.39 26.92
CA ASP A 172 29.07 2.89 25.97
C ASP A 172 30.26 3.59 26.66
N ASP A 173 30.02 4.47 27.64
CA ASP A 173 31.11 5.14 28.34
C ASP A 173 32.06 4.15 29.06
N LEU A 174 31.50 3.06 29.59
CA LEU A 174 32.20 2.02 30.36
C LEU A 174 32.87 0.94 29.51
N ALA A 175 32.43 0.74 28.26
CA ALA A 175 32.85 -0.33 27.36
C ALA A 175 34.24 -0.09 26.72
N LYS A 176 35.29 0.06 27.54
CA LYS A 176 36.65 0.43 27.11
C LYS A 176 37.75 -0.43 27.74
N ASN A 177 37.41 -1.59 28.28
CA ASN A 177 38.37 -2.46 28.94
C ASN A 177 38.96 -3.48 27.94
N PRO A 178 40.26 -3.42 27.59
CA PRO A 178 40.87 -4.36 26.64
C PRO A 178 40.89 -5.81 27.14
N ASP A 179 40.83 -6.01 28.46
CA ASP A 179 40.89 -7.32 29.12
C ASP A 179 39.49 -7.90 29.41
N ALA A 180 38.41 -7.21 29.01
CA ALA A 180 37.06 -7.69 29.27
C ALA A 180 36.75 -8.96 28.46
N VAL A 181 36.21 -9.97 29.15
CA VAL A 181 35.72 -11.20 28.52
C VAL A 181 34.23 -11.03 28.21
N THR A 182 33.87 -11.06 26.94
CA THR A 182 32.48 -10.93 26.48
C THR A 182 32.01 -12.20 25.77
N PRO A 183 30.70 -12.47 25.75
CA PRO A 183 30.13 -13.40 24.79
C PRO A 183 30.52 -12.99 23.35
N PRO A 184 30.69 -13.95 22.43
CA PRO A 184 30.93 -13.63 21.03
C PRO A 184 29.64 -13.08 20.38
N LEU A 185 29.76 -12.42 19.22
CA LEU A 185 28.63 -11.79 18.54
C LEU A 185 27.50 -12.79 18.22
N GLU A 186 27.86 -14.03 17.89
CA GLU A 186 26.94 -15.12 17.59
C GLU A 186 26.00 -15.45 18.76
N ALA A 187 26.42 -15.17 20.00
CA ALA A 187 25.58 -15.40 21.19
C ALA A 187 24.33 -14.52 21.20
N TYR A 188 24.35 -13.38 20.49
CA TYR A 188 23.23 -12.44 20.39
C TYR A 188 22.32 -12.69 19.17
N GLN A 189 22.68 -13.62 18.29
CA GLN A 189 22.01 -13.79 17.01
C GLN A 189 20.55 -14.27 17.13
N GLU A 190 20.29 -15.25 18.01
CA GLU A 190 18.93 -15.74 18.24
C GLU A 190 18.05 -14.71 18.96
N MET A 191 18.64 -13.89 19.84
CA MET A 191 17.94 -12.76 20.48
C MET A 191 17.52 -11.73 19.42
N ALA A 192 18.47 -11.32 18.56
CA ALA A 192 18.19 -10.39 17.47
C ALA A 192 17.13 -10.92 16.50
N TYR A 193 17.19 -12.21 16.16
CA TYR A 193 16.18 -12.86 15.33
C TYR A 193 14.79 -12.81 15.96
N LYS A 194 14.64 -13.15 17.25
CA LYS A 194 13.34 -13.14 17.93
C LYS A 194 12.76 -11.74 18.02
N CYS A 195 13.55 -10.75 18.46
CA CYS A 195 13.11 -9.36 18.54
C CYS A 195 12.69 -8.83 17.17
N LEU A 196 13.47 -9.10 16.12
CA LEU A 196 13.14 -8.64 14.77
C LEU A 196 11.91 -9.36 14.20
N LEU A 197 11.76 -10.66 14.46
CA LEU A 197 10.59 -11.42 14.01
C LEU A 197 9.32 -10.91 14.68
N GLU A 198 9.38 -10.63 15.98
CA GLU A 198 8.27 -10.08 16.75
C GLU A 198 7.90 -8.66 16.28
N SER A 199 8.88 -7.77 16.11
CA SER A 199 8.63 -6.41 15.64
C SER A 199 8.07 -6.36 14.22
N ARG A 200 8.42 -7.35 13.38
CA ARG A 200 7.90 -7.51 12.01
C ARG A 200 6.55 -8.22 11.93
N SER A 201 5.98 -8.68 13.04
CA SER A 201 4.73 -9.48 13.03
C SER A 201 3.51 -8.74 12.49
N SER A 202 3.59 -7.41 12.39
CA SER A 202 2.57 -6.56 11.78
C SER A 202 3.19 -5.40 11.00
N ILE A 203 2.40 -4.80 10.13
CA ILE A 203 2.73 -3.58 9.40
C ILE A 203 1.76 -2.47 9.80
N ASN A 204 2.27 -1.25 9.96
CA ASN A 204 1.46 -0.06 10.20
C ASN A 204 1.46 0.80 8.95
N LEU A 205 0.28 1.05 8.39
CA LEU A 205 0.11 1.87 7.20
C LEU A 205 -1.20 2.65 7.27
N ASN A 206 -1.14 3.95 6.99
CA ASN A 206 -2.32 4.81 6.91
C ASN A 206 -3.23 4.71 8.16
N SER A 207 -2.63 4.74 9.35
CA SER A 207 -3.32 4.59 10.65
C SER A 207 -4.06 3.25 10.83
N ARG A 208 -3.67 2.22 10.08
CA ARG A 208 -4.17 0.85 10.21
C ARG A 208 -3.02 -0.09 10.49
N THR A 209 -3.27 -1.10 11.30
CA THR A 209 -2.31 -2.18 11.58
C THR A 209 -2.79 -3.44 10.87
N TYR A 210 -1.90 -4.12 10.15
CA TYR A 210 -2.19 -5.38 9.49
C TYR A 210 -1.23 -6.45 10.01
N ALA A 211 -1.76 -7.54 10.53
CA ALA A 211 -0.96 -8.72 10.85
C ALA A 211 -0.31 -9.29 9.57
N LEU A 212 0.87 -9.89 9.70
CA LEU A 212 1.41 -10.69 8.60
C LEU A 212 0.59 -11.98 8.40
N PRO A 213 0.43 -12.46 7.15
CA PRO A 213 -0.21 -13.74 6.90
C PRO A 213 0.58 -14.87 7.59
N THR A 214 -0.14 -15.87 8.10
CA THR A 214 0.45 -17.06 8.76
C THR A 214 0.27 -18.35 7.95
N LYS A 215 -0.43 -18.25 6.81
CA LYS A 215 -0.65 -19.29 5.82
C LYS A 215 -0.82 -18.62 4.44
N PRO A 216 -0.76 -19.36 3.33
CA PRO A 216 -0.98 -18.77 2.03
C PRO A 216 -2.30 -18.01 1.97
N THR A 217 -2.25 -16.76 1.51
CA THR A 217 -3.38 -15.84 1.52
C THR A 217 -3.60 -15.27 0.13
N VAL A 218 -4.86 -15.22 -0.32
CA VAL A 218 -5.22 -14.71 -1.64
C VAL A 218 -6.34 -13.70 -1.52
N VAL A 219 -6.13 -12.52 -2.10
CA VAL A 219 -7.18 -11.51 -2.29
C VAL A 219 -7.52 -11.45 -3.77
N VAL A 220 -8.80 -11.62 -4.10
CA VAL A 220 -9.32 -11.53 -5.47
C VAL A 220 -10.22 -10.30 -5.59
N CYS A 221 -9.88 -9.38 -6.49
CA CYS A 221 -10.73 -8.30 -6.94
C CYS A 221 -11.40 -8.71 -8.25
N ILE A 222 -12.69 -9.06 -8.19
CA ILE A 222 -13.50 -9.31 -9.37
C ILE A 222 -13.99 -7.95 -9.87
N ASP A 223 -13.42 -7.49 -10.98
CA ASP A 223 -13.73 -6.19 -11.57
C ASP A 223 -15.20 -6.14 -12.06
N GLY A 224 -15.92 -5.06 -11.72
CA GLY A 224 -17.35 -4.91 -12.05
C GLY A 224 -18.30 -5.89 -11.35
N PHE A 225 -17.93 -6.42 -10.18
CA PHE A 225 -18.67 -7.44 -9.45
C PHE A 225 -19.93 -6.93 -8.74
N ASP A 226 -20.96 -6.60 -9.52
CA ASP A 226 -22.28 -6.28 -8.98
C ASP A 226 -22.85 -7.47 -8.18
N PRO A 227 -23.44 -7.24 -6.99
CA PRO A 227 -24.02 -8.31 -6.17
C PRO A 227 -25.08 -9.17 -6.86
N SER A 228 -25.66 -8.71 -7.98
CA SER A 228 -26.58 -9.52 -8.78
C SER A 228 -25.94 -10.72 -9.47
N TYR A 229 -24.66 -10.68 -9.88
CA TYR A 229 -23.98 -11.86 -10.46
C TYR A 229 -23.87 -12.98 -9.43
N LEU A 230 -23.46 -12.63 -8.22
CA LEU A 230 -23.33 -13.57 -7.10
C LEU A 230 -24.70 -14.16 -6.72
N ARG A 231 -25.71 -13.30 -6.51
CA ARG A 231 -27.07 -13.74 -6.15
C ARG A 231 -27.68 -14.65 -7.22
N HIS A 232 -27.55 -14.28 -8.49
CA HIS A 232 -28.05 -15.08 -9.61
C HIS A 232 -27.37 -16.45 -9.62
N GLY A 233 -26.04 -16.50 -9.66
CA GLY A 233 -25.31 -17.75 -9.75
C GLY A 233 -25.58 -18.71 -8.59
N ILE A 234 -25.68 -18.19 -7.36
CA ILE A 234 -26.07 -18.99 -6.18
C ILE A 234 -27.50 -19.51 -6.33
N SER A 235 -28.45 -18.67 -6.73
CA SER A 235 -29.86 -19.08 -6.89
C SER A 235 -30.03 -20.18 -7.95
N THR A 236 -29.16 -20.19 -8.97
CA THR A 236 -29.14 -21.22 -10.03
C THR A 236 -28.24 -22.41 -9.72
N GLY A 237 -27.52 -22.41 -8.59
CA GLY A 237 -26.60 -23.47 -8.20
C GLY A 237 -25.33 -23.58 -9.06
N THR A 238 -24.95 -22.53 -9.79
CA THR A 238 -23.78 -22.51 -10.68
C THR A 238 -22.49 -22.06 -10.00
N LEU A 239 -22.58 -21.51 -8.78
CA LEU A 239 -21.43 -21.00 -7.99
C LEU A 239 -21.28 -21.75 -6.65
N PRO A 240 -21.02 -23.07 -6.66
CA PRO A 240 -20.99 -23.87 -5.43
C PRO A 240 -19.90 -23.46 -4.44
N HIS A 241 -18.72 -23.00 -4.89
CA HIS A 241 -17.65 -22.63 -3.96
C HIS A 241 -17.97 -21.31 -3.27
N LEU A 242 -18.36 -20.28 -4.03
CA LEU A 242 -18.81 -18.99 -3.49
C LEU A 242 -20.02 -19.15 -2.56
N ALA A 243 -20.98 -20.02 -2.90
CA ALA A 243 -22.07 -20.37 -2.01
C ALA A 243 -21.56 -20.95 -0.68
N SER A 244 -20.61 -21.88 -0.73
CA SER A 244 -20.01 -22.44 0.49
C SER A 244 -19.21 -21.41 1.29
N LEU A 245 -18.56 -20.43 0.65
CA LEU A 245 -17.85 -19.36 1.37
C LEU A 245 -18.84 -18.42 2.09
N MET A 246 -19.97 -18.11 1.47
CA MET A 246 -21.02 -17.31 2.11
C MET A 246 -21.66 -18.02 3.30
N GLU A 247 -21.81 -19.35 3.23
CA GLU A 247 -22.40 -20.15 4.30
C GLU A 247 -21.43 -20.40 5.46
N LYS A 248 -20.17 -20.76 5.16
CA LYS A 248 -19.20 -21.24 6.17
C LYS A 248 -18.15 -20.20 6.56
N GLY A 249 -17.98 -19.18 5.75
CA GLY A 249 -17.02 -18.11 5.95
C GLY A 249 -17.69 -16.85 6.50
N PHE A 250 -17.25 -15.70 5.99
CA PHE A 250 -17.89 -14.41 6.22
C PHE A 250 -18.30 -13.81 4.89
N SER A 251 -19.47 -13.20 4.82
CA SER A 251 -19.90 -12.44 3.65
C SER A 251 -20.78 -11.25 4.03
N THR A 252 -20.61 -10.15 3.31
CA THR A 252 -21.42 -8.94 3.45
C THR A 252 -21.40 -8.15 2.13
N THR A 253 -22.16 -7.06 2.07
CA THR A 253 -22.03 -6.06 1.01
C THR A 253 -21.21 -4.89 1.53
N ALA A 254 -20.11 -4.58 0.85
CA ALA A 254 -19.27 -3.43 1.14
C ALA A 254 -19.55 -2.28 0.15
N LYS A 255 -19.12 -1.07 0.52
CA LYS A 255 -19.13 0.09 -0.38
C LYS A 255 -17.77 0.33 -1.02
N SER A 256 -17.74 0.49 -2.33
CA SER A 256 -16.55 0.92 -3.06
C SER A 256 -16.10 2.34 -2.66
N ALA A 257 -14.88 2.71 -3.03
CA ALA A 257 -14.49 4.11 -3.14
C ALA A 257 -15.22 4.82 -4.28
N MET A 258 -15.27 6.14 -4.21
CA MET A 258 -15.76 7.01 -5.28
C MET A 258 -14.61 7.72 -6.00
N PRO A 259 -14.75 8.00 -7.30
CA PRO A 259 -15.77 7.43 -8.20
C PRO A 259 -15.64 5.90 -8.29
N SER A 260 -16.74 5.19 -8.55
CA SER A 260 -16.76 3.71 -8.63
C SER A 260 -16.13 3.23 -9.94
N ILE A 261 -14.84 3.51 -10.10
CA ILE A 261 -13.98 3.28 -11.26
C ILE A 261 -12.81 2.39 -10.84
N THR A 262 -12.32 1.56 -11.77
CA THR A 262 -11.26 0.56 -11.60
C THR A 262 -10.00 1.09 -10.89
N ASN A 263 -9.33 2.14 -11.41
CA ASN A 263 -8.07 2.61 -10.82
C ASN A 263 -8.23 3.14 -9.38
N PRO A 264 -9.14 4.09 -9.08
CA PRO A 264 -9.35 4.56 -7.71
C PRO A 264 -9.56 3.41 -6.72
N ASN A 265 -10.42 2.46 -7.07
CA ASN A 265 -10.80 1.38 -6.19
C ASN A 265 -9.72 0.32 -6.01
N ASN A 266 -9.03 -0.10 -7.07
CA ASN A 266 -7.91 -1.02 -6.91
C ASN A 266 -6.78 -0.40 -6.08
N VAL A 267 -6.50 0.90 -6.25
CA VAL A 267 -5.51 1.62 -5.42
C VAL A 267 -6.00 1.75 -3.98
N SER A 268 -7.28 2.05 -3.75
CA SER A 268 -7.85 2.04 -2.41
C SER A 268 -7.67 0.67 -1.77
N ILE A 269 -7.97 -0.43 -2.48
CA ILE A 269 -7.84 -1.81 -1.98
C ILE A 269 -6.42 -2.11 -1.51
N VAL A 270 -5.40 -1.77 -2.31
CA VAL A 270 -4.00 -2.10 -1.95
C VAL A 270 -3.35 -1.09 -1.01
N THR A 271 -3.99 0.03 -0.70
CA THR A 271 -3.51 1.03 0.27
C THR A 271 -4.33 1.05 1.57
N GLY A 272 -5.53 0.45 1.56
CA GLY A 272 -6.46 0.41 2.67
C GLY A 272 -7.11 1.75 3.00
N VAL A 273 -7.13 2.71 2.07
CA VAL A 273 -7.63 4.08 2.29
C VAL A 273 -8.34 4.64 1.06
N PRO A 274 -9.16 5.69 1.20
CA PRO A 274 -9.82 6.34 0.07
C PRO A 274 -8.90 7.24 -0.77
N PRO A 275 -9.37 7.72 -1.94
CA PRO A 275 -8.62 8.59 -2.85
C PRO A 275 -8.08 9.88 -2.24
N SER A 276 -8.74 10.45 -1.23
CA SER A 276 -8.25 11.63 -0.50
C SER A 276 -6.87 11.42 0.11
N VAL A 277 -6.51 10.18 0.45
CA VAL A 277 -5.21 9.83 1.02
C VAL A 277 -4.24 9.40 -0.06
N HIS A 278 -4.60 8.45 -0.93
CA HIS A 278 -3.66 7.88 -1.91
C HIS A 278 -3.50 8.70 -3.19
N GLY A 279 -4.41 9.64 -3.48
CA GLY A 279 -4.28 10.60 -4.59
C GLY A 279 -4.76 10.12 -5.97
N ILE A 280 -5.25 8.89 -6.10
CA ILE A 280 -5.71 8.34 -7.39
C ILE A 280 -7.24 8.39 -7.46
N ALA A 281 -7.78 9.37 -8.18
CA ALA A 281 -9.22 9.66 -8.20
C ALA A 281 -9.89 9.52 -9.59
N GLY A 282 -9.22 8.87 -10.54
CA GLY A 282 -9.75 8.50 -11.85
C GLY A 282 -8.73 7.74 -12.68
N ASN A 283 -9.13 7.30 -13.87
CA ASN A 283 -8.21 6.83 -14.92
C ASN A 283 -7.53 8.01 -15.64
N THR A 284 -8.18 9.17 -15.63
CA THR A 284 -7.70 10.42 -16.22
C THR A 284 -7.96 11.59 -15.27
N VAL A 285 -6.98 12.49 -15.18
CA VAL A 285 -7.07 13.75 -14.45
C VAL A 285 -6.78 14.91 -15.39
N LEU A 286 -7.40 16.08 -15.15
CA LEU A 286 -7.05 17.30 -15.86
C LEU A 286 -5.98 18.05 -15.08
N ASP A 287 -4.81 18.28 -15.67
CA ASP A 287 -3.82 19.19 -15.13
C ASP A 287 -4.31 20.63 -15.34
N ARG A 288 -4.60 21.34 -14.25
CA ARG A 288 -5.10 22.72 -14.29
C ARG A 288 -4.05 23.71 -14.82
N ALA A 289 -2.76 23.42 -14.66
CA ALA A 289 -1.68 24.30 -15.08
C ALA A 289 -1.49 24.28 -16.60
N THR A 290 -1.56 23.09 -17.21
CA THR A 290 -1.37 22.89 -18.65
C THR A 290 -2.69 22.85 -19.42
N GLY A 291 -3.80 22.51 -18.76
CA GLY A 291 -5.08 22.24 -19.40
C GLY A 291 -5.13 20.87 -20.10
N GLU A 292 -4.15 20.00 -19.89
CA GLU A 292 -4.07 18.70 -20.55
C GLU A 292 -4.73 17.59 -19.71
N GLU A 293 -5.33 16.62 -20.40
CA GLU A 293 -5.84 15.39 -19.79
C GLU A 293 -4.70 14.38 -19.66
N VAL A 294 -4.34 14.04 -18.43
CA VAL A 294 -3.25 13.12 -18.10
C VAL A 294 -3.82 11.77 -17.71
N SER A 295 -3.43 10.71 -18.42
CA SER A 295 -3.81 9.33 -18.09
C SER A 295 -2.98 8.81 -16.92
N ILE A 296 -3.66 8.32 -15.88
CA ILE A 296 -3.05 7.63 -14.75
C ILE A 296 -2.69 6.21 -15.19
N SER A 297 -1.41 5.97 -15.42
CA SER A 297 -0.89 4.68 -15.90
C SER A 297 0.22 4.08 -15.05
N ASP A 298 0.73 4.83 -14.08
CA ASP A 298 1.79 4.42 -13.16
C ASP A 298 1.62 5.06 -11.77
N ALA A 299 2.57 4.81 -10.88
CA ALA A 299 2.54 5.26 -9.49
C ALA A 299 3.00 6.71 -9.27
N THR A 300 3.24 7.50 -10.31
CA THR A 300 3.77 8.89 -10.18
C THR A 300 2.88 9.77 -9.31
N HIS A 301 1.56 9.55 -9.33
CA HIS A 301 0.58 10.32 -8.55
C HIS A 301 0.20 9.68 -7.21
N LEU A 302 0.81 8.55 -6.84
CA LEU A 302 0.52 7.85 -5.60
C LEU A 302 1.15 8.58 -4.40
N ARG A 303 0.33 8.91 -3.39
CA ARG A 303 0.74 9.71 -2.21
C ARG A 303 1.06 8.89 -0.96
N THR A 304 0.91 7.57 -1.02
CA THR A 304 1.15 6.65 0.11
C THR A 304 1.72 5.32 -0.40
N GLU A 305 2.21 4.49 0.52
CA GLU A 305 2.71 3.16 0.19
C GLU A 305 1.56 2.15 0.04
N THR A 306 1.85 1.01 -0.59
CA THR A 306 0.91 -0.11 -0.69
C THR A 306 1.16 -1.14 0.42
N ILE A 307 0.08 -1.78 0.88
CA ILE A 307 0.11 -2.92 1.81
C ILE A 307 1.00 -4.02 1.23
N LEU A 308 0.89 -4.28 -0.08
CA LEU A 308 1.71 -5.27 -0.80
C LEU A 308 3.22 -4.98 -0.70
N SER A 309 3.63 -3.71 -0.87
CA SER A 309 5.02 -3.30 -0.71
C SER A 309 5.53 -3.55 0.71
N LEU A 310 4.74 -3.20 1.72
CA LEU A 310 5.13 -3.41 3.12
C LEU A 310 5.20 -4.89 3.48
N LEU A 311 4.25 -5.72 3.04
CA LEU A 311 4.31 -7.17 3.21
C LEU A 311 5.61 -7.74 2.60
N SER A 312 5.96 -7.32 1.38
CA SER A 312 7.18 -7.79 0.72
C SER A 312 8.46 -7.39 1.47
N ARG A 313 8.50 -6.18 2.04
CA ARG A 313 9.62 -5.71 2.89
C ARG A 313 9.76 -6.48 4.19
N HIS A 314 8.67 -7.06 4.68
CA HIS A 314 8.66 -7.88 5.90
C HIS A 314 8.90 -9.37 5.61
N GLY A 315 9.37 -9.71 4.40
CA GLY A 315 9.76 -11.08 4.03
C GLY A 315 8.62 -11.97 3.54
N VAL A 316 7.41 -11.45 3.38
CA VAL A 316 6.30 -12.18 2.74
C VAL A 316 6.58 -12.26 1.24
N ARG A 317 6.52 -13.46 0.65
CA ARG A 317 6.66 -13.59 -0.81
C ARG A 317 5.36 -13.17 -1.48
N VAL A 318 5.34 -11.96 -1.99
CA VAL A 318 4.15 -11.36 -2.60
C VAL A 318 4.09 -11.67 -4.10
N ALA A 319 2.90 -11.98 -4.59
CA ALA A 319 2.58 -11.94 -6.01
C ALA A 319 1.39 -11.03 -6.30
N ALA A 320 1.49 -10.19 -7.34
CA ALA A 320 0.41 -9.36 -7.82
C ALA A 320 0.21 -9.63 -9.32
N VAL A 321 -0.95 -10.18 -9.69
CA VAL A 321 -1.28 -10.51 -11.08
C VAL A 321 -2.52 -9.74 -11.50
N THR A 322 -2.40 -8.94 -12.56
CA THR A 322 -3.48 -8.09 -13.05
C THR A 322 -3.97 -8.54 -14.43
N ALA A 323 -5.23 -8.25 -14.76
CA ALA A 323 -5.69 -8.39 -16.13
C ALA A 323 -5.02 -7.34 -17.05
N LYS A 324 -5.00 -6.06 -16.62
CA LYS A 324 -4.52 -4.91 -17.40
C LYS A 324 -3.14 -4.41 -16.93
N GLU A 325 -2.30 -3.97 -17.88
CA GLU A 325 -0.93 -3.53 -17.61
C GLU A 325 -0.84 -2.23 -16.80
N LYS A 326 -1.71 -1.26 -17.05
CA LYS A 326 -1.67 0.05 -16.35
C LYS A 326 -1.76 -0.13 -14.83
N LEU A 327 -2.67 -1.00 -14.38
CA LEU A 327 -2.83 -1.28 -12.96
C LEU A 327 -1.58 -1.98 -12.39
N ARG A 328 -0.94 -2.89 -13.16
CA ARG A 328 0.30 -3.56 -12.74
C ARG A 328 1.41 -2.56 -12.41
N GLN A 329 1.53 -1.45 -13.15
CA GLN A 329 2.57 -0.46 -12.89
C GLN A 329 2.39 0.26 -11.56
N ILE A 330 1.14 0.52 -11.16
CA ILE A 330 0.82 1.11 -9.86
C ILE A 330 1.09 0.08 -8.74
N LEU A 331 0.58 -1.14 -8.91
CA LEU A 331 0.72 -2.20 -7.91
C LEU A 331 2.17 -2.65 -7.71
N GLY A 332 2.98 -2.58 -8.77
CA GLY A 332 4.40 -2.93 -8.75
C GLY A 332 5.30 -1.89 -8.06
N HIS A 333 4.74 -0.75 -7.63
CA HIS A 333 5.53 0.29 -6.98
C HIS A 333 6.12 -0.20 -5.65
N GLN A 334 7.44 -0.09 -5.53
CA GLN A 334 8.19 -0.48 -4.34
C GLN A 334 7.96 -1.92 -3.86
N LEU A 335 7.61 -2.85 -4.75
CA LEU A 335 7.63 -4.27 -4.41
C LEU A 335 9.07 -4.79 -4.37
N HIS A 336 9.41 -5.59 -3.36
CA HIS A 336 10.75 -6.18 -3.19
C HIS A 336 10.69 -7.69 -3.34
N GLY A 337 11.49 -8.27 -4.25
CA GLY A 337 11.52 -9.72 -4.45
C GLY A 337 10.18 -10.35 -4.85
N ALA A 338 9.24 -9.56 -5.37
CA ALA A 338 7.88 -9.98 -5.67
C ALA A 338 7.69 -10.40 -7.13
N ILE A 339 6.67 -11.23 -7.37
CA ILE A 339 6.20 -11.57 -8.71
C ILE A 339 5.10 -10.57 -9.11
N CYS A 340 5.29 -9.81 -10.18
CA CYS A 340 4.32 -8.78 -10.57
C CYS A 340 4.24 -8.64 -12.10
N PHE A 341 3.13 -9.10 -12.69
CA PHE A 341 2.92 -9.07 -14.14
C PHE A 341 1.44 -8.92 -14.50
N SER A 342 1.15 -8.56 -15.75
CA SER A 342 -0.22 -8.50 -16.28
C SER A 342 -0.47 -9.59 -17.31
N ALA A 343 -1.70 -10.11 -17.35
CA ALA A 343 -2.14 -11.04 -18.39
C ALA A 343 -2.10 -10.38 -19.78
N GLN A 344 -2.44 -9.09 -19.89
CA GLN A 344 -2.41 -8.32 -21.14
C GLN A 344 -1.01 -8.28 -21.79
N LYS A 345 0.06 -8.34 -21.00
CA LYS A 345 1.45 -8.26 -21.46
C LYS A 345 2.27 -9.50 -21.11
N ALA A 346 1.62 -10.64 -20.85
CA ALA A 346 2.25 -11.89 -20.43
C ALA A 346 3.46 -12.26 -21.31
N LYS A 347 3.32 -12.20 -22.64
CA LYS A 347 4.41 -12.46 -23.62
C LYS A 347 5.69 -11.66 -23.37
N SER A 348 5.58 -10.43 -22.88
CA SER A 348 6.70 -9.53 -22.63
C SER A 348 7.16 -9.52 -21.17
N CYS A 349 6.49 -10.27 -20.29
CA CYS A 349 6.82 -10.34 -18.87
C CYS A 349 7.67 -11.57 -18.56
N LYS A 350 8.59 -11.40 -17.61
CA LYS A 350 9.31 -12.49 -16.96
C LYS A 350 8.65 -12.82 -15.62
N LEU A 351 8.82 -14.05 -15.14
CA LEU A 351 8.23 -14.51 -13.88
C LEU A 351 8.77 -13.73 -12.67
N SER A 352 10.06 -13.45 -12.64
CA SER A 352 10.68 -12.55 -11.65
C SER A 352 11.92 -11.89 -12.24
N GLN A 353 12.48 -10.90 -11.55
CA GLN A 353 13.73 -10.25 -11.98
C GLN A 353 14.94 -11.19 -11.94
N GLU A 354 14.84 -12.31 -11.21
CA GLU A 354 15.93 -13.26 -10.96
C GLU A 354 15.97 -14.41 -11.98
N THR A 355 14.98 -14.51 -12.86
CA THR A 355 14.84 -15.59 -13.83
C THR A 355 14.61 -15.07 -15.25
N ASP A 356 15.13 -15.80 -16.23
CA ASP A 356 14.83 -15.57 -17.65
C ASP A 356 13.56 -16.27 -18.14
N LEU A 357 12.86 -16.99 -17.25
CA LEU A 357 11.62 -17.67 -17.59
C LEU A 357 10.49 -16.66 -17.87
N ASP A 358 10.04 -16.61 -19.12
CA ASP A 358 8.89 -15.80 -19.53
C ASP A 358 7.55 -16.40 -19.09
N ILE A 359 6.52 -15.56 -18.97
CA ILE A 359 5.22 -15.96 -18.44
C ILE A 359 4.48 -16.94 -19.37
N GLU A 360 4.58 -16.81 -20.71
CA GLU A 360 3.90 -17.74 -21.62
C GLU A 360 4.49 -19.16 -21.52
N THR A 361 5.81 -19.26 -21.50
CA THR A 361 6.52 -20.54 -21.31
C THR A 361 6.21 -21.15 -19.95
N TRP A 362 6.23 -20.35 -18.88
CA TRP A 362 5.89 -20.83 -17.54
C TRP A 362 4.44 -21.32 -17.46
N MET A 363 3.49 -20.54 -17.98
CA MET A 363 2.06 -20.88 -18.00
C MET A 363 1.74 -22.03 -18.96
N GLY A 364 2.59 -22.30 -19.95
CA GLY A 364 2.34 -23.29 -21.00
C GLY A 364 1.22 -22.90 -21.96
N ARG A 365 0.86 -21.61 -22.04
CA ARG A 365 -0.19 -21.08 -22.92
C ARG A 365 0.11 -19.65 -23.34
N ALA A 366 -0.41 -19.27 -24.50
CA ALA A 366 -0.22 -17.93 -25.08
C ALA A 366 -0.96 -16.83 -24.29
N THR A 367 -0.49 -15.60 -24.47
CA THR A 367 -1.11 -14.37 -23.97
C THR A 367 -2.55 -14.27 -24.46
N PRO A 368 -3.53 -14.09 -23.56
CA PRO A 368 -4.93 -13.96 -23.94
C PRO A 368 -5.20 -12.64 -24.69
N ASP A 369 -6.24 -12.64 -25.51
CA ASP A 369 -6.74 -11.39 -26.09
C ASP A 369 -7.29 -10.46 -24.99
N GLN A 370 -7.02 -9.17 -25.09
CA GLN A 370 -7.40 -8.19 -24.07
C GLN A 370 -8.90 -7.88 -24.00
N TYR A 371 -9.67 -8.32 -25.01
CA TYR A 371 -11.13 -8.21 -25.13
C TYR A 371 -11.77 -9.59 -25.08
N SER A 372 -11.39 -10.38 -24.08
CA SER A 372 -11.85 -11.76 -23.89
C SER A 372 -12.02 -12.06 -22.40
N PRO A 373 -12.98 -12.94 -22.01
CA PRO A 373 -13.05 -13.47 -20.65
C PRO A 373 -11.75 -14.18 -20.25
N ASP A 374 -11.01 -14.72 -21.23
CA ASP A 374 -9.77 -15.45 -21.00
C ASP A 374 -8.67 -14.59 -20.36
N LEU A 375 -8.74 -13.26 -20.51
CA LEU A 375 -7.82 -12.33 -19.85
C LEU A 375 -7.90 -12.48 -18.32
N SER A 376 -9.10 -12.51 -17.76
CA SER A 376 -9.36 -12.66 -16.33
C SER A 376 -9.12 -14.12 -15.88
N LEU A 377 -9.46 -15.11 -16.70
CA LEU A 377 -9.21 -16.52 -16.38
C LEU A 377 -7.71 -16.85 -16.34
N PHE A 378 -6.90 -16.21 -17.19
CA PHE A 378 -5.44 -16.33 -17.14
C PHE A 378 -4.87 -15.84 -15.81
N VAL A 379 -5.39 -14.73 -15.26
CA VAL A 379 -4.98 -14.22 -13.94
C VAL A 379 -5.28 -15.25 -12.85
N MET A 380 -6.47 -15.86 -12.89
CA MET A 380 -6.85 -16.89 -11.92
C MET A 380 -6.00 -18.15 -12.05
N ASP A 381 -5.76 -18.64 -13.27
CA ASP A 381 -4.89 -19.78 -13.54
C ASP A 381 -3.46 -19.52 -13.05
N ALA A 382 -2.93 -18.32 -13.28
CA ALA A 382 -1.63 -17.92 -12.77
C ALA A 382 -1.60 -17.92 -11.24
N GLY A 383 -2.63 -17.38 -10.59
CA GLY A 383 -2.74 -17.40 -9.13
C GLY A 383 -2.73 -18.82 -8.55
N VAL A 384 -3.50 -19.73 -9.14
CA VAL A 384 -3.51 -21.16 -8.76
C VAL A 384 -2.14 -21.79 -8.95
N LYS A 385 -1.46 -21.53 -10.08
CA LYS A 385 -0.15 -22.10 -10.38
C LYS A 385 0.95 -21.56 -9.46
N LEU A 386 0.97 -20.26 -9.18
CA LEU A 386 1.92 -19.63 -8.25
C LEU A 386 1.80 -20.25 -6.85
N LEU A 387 0.57 -20.45 -6.39
CA LEU A 387 0.29 -21.06 -5.10
C LEU A 387 0.68 -22.55 -5.08
N GLY A 388 0.30 -23.31 -6.11
CA GLY A 388 0.61 -24.74 -6.23
C GLY A 388 2.10 -25.04 -6.37
N GLU A 389 2.88 -24.13 -6.97
CA GLU A 389 4.34 -24.22 -7.06
C GLU A 389 5.05 -23.60 -5.83
N ASN A 390 4.31 -23.18 -4.81
CA ASN A 390 4.84 -22.54 -3.61
C ASN A 390 5.76 -21.35 -3.94
N ARG A 391 5.36 -20.49 -4.89
CA ARG A 391 6.13 -19.30 -5.31
C ARG A 391 5.73 -18.01 -4.60
N ALA A 392 4.57 -18.00 -3.93
CA ALA A 392 4.06 -16.85 -3.22
C ALA A 392 3.31 -17.28 -1.95
N ASP A 393 3.41 -16.45 -0.92
CA ASP A 393 2.65 -16.59 0.33
C ASP A 393 1.42 -15.68 0.35
N PHE A 394 1.48 -14.55 -0.35
CA PHE A 394 0.37 -13.61 -0.47
C PHE A 394 0.14 -13.23 -1.92
N LEU A 395 -1.09 -13.41 -2.42
CA LEU A 395 -1.46 -13.09 -3.79
C LEU A 395 -2.54 -12.01 -3.84
N TYR A 396 -2.36 -11.01 -4.69
CA TYR A 396 -3.43 -10.10 -5.13
C TYR A 396 -3.73 -10.33 -6.61
N LEU A 397 -4.96 -10.77 -6.89
CA LEU A 397 -5.45 -11.09 -8.23
C LEU A 397 -6.54 -10.10 -8.59
N THR A 398 -6.35 -9.30 -9.63
CA THR A 398 -7.34 -8.30 -10.07
C THR A 398 -7.70 -8.51 -11.53
N LEU A 399 -9.00 -8.61 -11.78
CA LEU A 399 -9.57 -9.07 -13.05
C LEU A 399 -9.90 -7.88 -13.97
N SER A 400 -10.66 -8.14 -15.03
CA SER A 400 -11.26 -7.12 -15.89
C SER A 400 -12.76 -7.35 -15.98
N ASP A 401 -13.51 -6.24 -15.98
CA ASP A 401 -14.97 -6.16 -16.14
C ASP A 401 -15.48 -6.28 -17.59
N TRP A 402 -14.66 -6.76 -18.52
CA TRP A 402 -15.03 -6.87 -19.93
C TRP A 402 -16.32 -7.68 -20.15
N VAL A 403 -16.51 -8.77 -19.40
CA VAL A 403 -17.73 -9.60 -19.47
C VAL A 403 -18.90 -8.80 -18.92
N GLN A 404 -18.70 -8.12 -17.80
CA GLN A 404 -19.72 -7.42 -17.05
C GLN A 404 -20.25 -6.19 -17.79
N HIS A 405 -19.41 -5.53 -18.57
CA HIS A 405 -19.80 -4.47 -19.50
C HIS A 405 -20.67 -4.97 -20.66
N LYS A 406 -20.58 -6.25 -21.04
CA LYS A 406 -21.27 -6.80 -22.22
C LYS A 406 -22.53 -7.58 -21.88
N TYR A 407 -22.51 -8.33 -20.79
CA TYR A 407 -23.53 -9.34 -20.48
C TYR A 407 -24.08 -9.11 -19.08
N ALA A 408 -25.40 -9.12 -18.93
CA ALA A 408 -26.05 -9.08 -17.62
C ALA A 408 -25.99 -10.45 -16.90
N PRO A 409 -26.19 -10.50 -15.57
CA PRO A 409 -26.40 -11.76 -14.86
C PRO A 409 -27.54 -12.57 -15.50
N GLY A 410 -27.34 -13.88 -15.68
CA GLY A 410 -28.31 -14.76 -16.35
C GLY A 410 -28.13 -14.88 -17.86
N GLU A 411 -27.29 -14.06 -18.47
CA GLU A 411 -26.84 -14.30 -19.83
C GLU A 411 -25.77 -15.41 -19.84
N LYS A 412 -25.79 -16.25 -20.87
CA LYS A 412 -24.97 -17.47 -20.95
C LYS A 412 -23.48 -17.17 -20.77
N GLU A 413 -23.00 -16.09 -21.38
CA GLU A 413 -21.61 -15.67 -21.35
C GLU A 413 -21.18 -15.22 -19.95
N ALA A 414 -22.03 -14.46 -19.25
CA ALA A 414 -21.80 -14.06 -17.86
C ALA A 414 -21.80 -15.27 -16.92
N ASP A 415 -22.80 -16.15 -17.04
CA ASP A 415 -22.93 -17.33 -16.18
C ASP A 415 -21.77 -18.32 -16.39
N THR A 416 -21.34 -18.50 -17.64
CA THR A 416 -20.17 -19.33 -17.98
C THR A 416 -18.90 -18.76 -17.33
N PHE A 417 -18.67 -17.46 -17.48
CA PHE A 417 -17.50 -16.79 -16.91
C PHE A 417 -17.48 -16.92 -15.38
N MET A 418 -18.60 -16.61 -14.71
CA MET A 418 -18.70 -16.71 -13.26
C MET A 418 -18.50 -18.15 -12.75
N THR A 419 -19.01 -19.16 -13.48
CA THR A 419 -18.78 -20.58 -13.16
C THR A 419 -17.29 -20.96 -13.24
N GLN A 420 -16.58 -20.46 -14.25
CA GLN A 420 -15.13 -20.70 -14.40
C GLN A 420 -14.30 -19.98 -13.33
N LEU A 421 -14.72 -18.78 -12.92
CA LEU A 421 -14.13 -18.08 -11.78
C LEU A 421 -14.34 -18.86 -10.48
N ASP A 422 -15.56 -19.34 -10.22
CA ASP A 422 -15.90 -20.14 -9.03
C ASP A 422 -15.05 -21.41 -8.93
N ALA A 423 -14.87 -22.13 -10.05
CA ALA A 423 -13.99 -23.29 -10.10
C ALA A 423 -12.51 -22.95 -9.78
N SER A 424 -12.05 -21.77 -10.21
CA SER A 424 -10.69 -21.30 -9.89
C SER A 424 -10.54 -20.93 -8.42
N ILE A 425 -11.57 -20.32 -7.82
CA ILE A 425 -11.64 -20.08 -6.38
C ILE A 425 -11.58 -21.42 -5.62
N GLY A 426 -12.32 -22.43 -6.07
CA GLY A 426 -12.25 -23.80 -5.53
C GLY A 426 -10.82 -24.35 -5.48
N ARG A 427 -10.08 -24.25 -6.60
CA ARG A 427 -8.68 -24.69 -6.67
C ARG A 427 -7.76 -23.94 -5.69
N LEU A 428 -7.98 -22.64 -5.47
CA LEU A 428 -7.21 -21.89 -4.47
C LEU A 428 -7.47 -22.39 -3.04
N LEU A 429 -8.73 -22.71 -2.73
CA LEU A 429 -9.14 -23.26 -1.44
C LEU A 429 -8.56 -24.67 -1.21
N GLU A 430 -8.57 -25.52 -2.24
CA GLU A 430 -7.97 -26.87 -2.21
C GLU A 430 -6.47 -26.84 -1.91
N LEU A 431 -5.77 -25.81 -2.37
CA LEU A 431 -4.36 -25.55 -2.07
C LEU A 431 -4.13 -25.00 -0.65
N GLY A 432 -5.18 -24.89 0.17
CA GLY A 432 -5.10 -24.47 1.57
C GLY A 432 -5.00 -22.96 1.79
N ALA A 433 -5.28 -22.15 0.75
CA ALA A 433 -5.22 -20.70 0.91
C ALA A 433 -6.41 -20.16 1.71
N ARG A 434 -6.13 -19.12 2.51
CA ARG A 434 -7.15 -18.19 2.99
C ARG A 434 -7.50 -17.23 1.86
N VAL A 435 -8.71 -17.35 1.31
CA VAL A 435 -9.19 -16.51 0.20
C VAL A 435 -10.13 -15.42 0.72
N ALA A 436 -9.92 -14.18 0.28
CA ALA A 436 -10.87 -13.08 0.41
C ALA A 436 -11.20 -12.52 -0.99
N ILE A 437 -12.45 -12.11 -1.20
CA ILE A 437 -12.98 -11.72 -2.51
C ILE A 437 -13.75 -10.42 -2.34
N THR A 438 -13.52 -9.47 -3.26
CA THR A 438 -14.28 -8.22 -3.34
C THR A 438 -14.46 -7.78 -4.80
N GLY A 439 -15.20 -6.69 -5.01
CA GLY A 439 -15.19 -5.94 -6.26
C GLY A 439 -14.56 -4.56 -6.10
N ASP A 440 -14.02 -4.01 -7.18
CA ASP A 440 -13.65 -2.61 -7.24
C ASP A 440 -14.88 -1.72 -7.39
N HIS A 441 -15.87 -2.13 -8.18
CA HIS A 441 -17.19 -1.52 -8.29
C HIS A 441 -18.23 -2.54 -8.76
N GLY A 442 -19.50 -2.15 -8.70
CA GLY A 442 -20.62 -2.85 -9.32
C GLY A 442 -20.73 -2.53 -10.82
N MET A 443 -21.90 -2.83 -11.38
CA MET A 443 -22.19 -2.66 -12.81
C MET A 443 -23.71 -2.56 -13.03
N ALA A 444 -24.15 -1.58 -13.82
CA ALA A 444 -25.56 -1.38 -14.11
C ALA A 444 -25.85 -1.24 -15.61
N SER A 445 -27.07 -1.60 -16.01
CA SER A 445 -27.58 -1.29 -17.36
C SER A 445 -27.84 0.20 -17.48
N LYS A 446 -27.35 0.83 -18.54
CA LYS A 446 -27.41 2.28 -18.79
C LYS A 446 -28.23 2.59 -20.03
N THR A 447 -29.35 1.90 -20.17
CA THR A 447 -30.17 1.89 -21.38
C THR A 447 -31.63 2.15 -21.06
N LYS A 448 -32.30 2.82 -21.99
CA LYS A 448 -33.75 2.98 -22.02
C LYS A 448 -34.44 1.63 -22.28
N PRO A 449 -35.78 1.54 -22.09
CA PRO A 449 -36.54 0.31 -22.38
C PRO A 449 -36.40 -0.20 -23.82
N ASP A 450 -36.14 0.69 -24.79
CA ASP A 450 -35.90 0.35 -26.20
C ASP A 450 -34.48 -0.16 -26.49
N GLY A 451 -33.62 -0.22 -25.47
CA GLY A 451 -32.23 -0.67 -25.58
C GLY A 451 -31.23 0.43 -25.96
N THR A 452 -31.66 1.64 -26.27
CA THR A 452 -30.75 2.76 -26.58
C THR A 452 -30.09 3.32 -25.32
N PRO A 453 -28.85 3.82 -25.38
CA PRO A 453 -28.17 4.40 -24.22
C PRO A 453 -28.93 5.58 -23.59
N ASN A 454 -28.96 5.63 -22.27
CA ASN A 454 -29.49 6.76 -21.52
C ASN A 454 -28.35 7.70 -21.10
N VAL A 455 -28.15 8.79 -21.84
CA VAL A 455 -26.95 9.64 -21.75
C VAL A 455 -27.34 11.10 -21.51
N VAL A 456 -26.74 11.70 -20.49
CA VAL A 456 -26.72 13.16 -20.29
C VAL A 456 -25.42 13.70 -20.90
N TYR A 457 -25.50 14.48 -21.97
CA TYR A 457 -24.33 15.15 -22.58
C TYR A 457 -24.09 16.48 -21.88
N LEU A 458 -23.43 16.44 -20.71
CA LEU A 458 -23.38 17.57 -19.80
C LEU A 458 -22.66 18.79 -20.39
N GLN A 459 -21.67 18.58 -21.27
CA GLN A 459 -21.01 19.69 -21.97
C GLN A 459 -22.03 20.44 -22.84
N ASP A 460 -22.87 19.72 -23.58
CA ASP A 460 -23.86 20.33 -24.48
C ASP A 460 -24.93 21.09 -23.68
N GLU A 461 -25.39 20.53 -22.55
CA GLU A 461 -26.37 21.18 -21.65
C GLU A 461 -25.81 22.48 -21.04
N LEU A 462 -24.57 22.45 -20.54
CA LEU A 462 -23.92 23.64 -19.98
C LEU A 462 -23.67 24.70 -21.04
N GLU A 463 -23.21 24.33 -22.23
CA GLU A 463 -23.00 25.29 -23.32
C GLU A 463 -24.31 25.90 -23.83
N ALA A 464 -25.39 25.13 -23.89
CA ALA A 464 -26.70 25.63 -24.28
C ALA A 464 -27.26 26.66 -23.28
N ARG A 465 -27.01 26.45 -21.98
CA ARG A 465 -27.54 27.32 -20.91
C ARG A 465 -26.65 28.52 -20.60
N PHE A 466 -25.34 28.34 -20.53
CA PHE A 466 -24.38 29.34 -20.03
C PHE A 466 -23.46 29.91 -21.11
N GLY A 467 -23.48 29.35 -22.32
CA GLY A 467 -22.64 29.78 -23.44
C GLY A 467 -21.49 28.82 -23.72
N LYS A 468 -21.05 28.82 -24.99
CA LYS A 468 -19.96 27.97 -25.47
C LYS A 468 -18.65 28.29 -24.74
N GLY A 469 -17.95 27.24 -24.26
CA GLY A 469 -16.70 27.41 -23.51
C GLY A 469 -16.88 27.84 -22.05
N SER A 470 -18.12 27.83 -21.54
CA SER A 470 -18.42 28.16 -20.14
C SER A 470 -17.76 27.21 -19.14
N ALA A 471 -17.68 25.93 -19.49
CA ALA A 471 -17.00 24.91 -18.71
C ALA A 471 -16.40 23.83 -19.61
N ARG A 472 -15.59 22.95 -19.01
CA ARG A 472 -15.08 21.72 -19.61
C ARG A 472 -15.46 20.54 -18.72
N VAL A 473 -16.18 19.58 -19.31
CA VAL A 473 -16.59 18.33 -18.66
C VAL A 473 -15.56 17.24 -18.92
N ILE A 474 -14.98 16.70 -17.86
CA ILE A 474 -13.99 15.62 -17.88
C ILE A 474 -14.64 14.33 -17.37
N CYS A 475 -14.49 13.26 -18.14
CA CYS A 475 -15.00 11.92 -17.81
C CYS A 475 -13.85 11.08 -17.24
N PRO A 476 -13.69 10.95 -15.91
CA PRO A 476 -12.50 10.32 -15.31
C PRO A 476 -12.42 8.82 -15.56
N ILE A 477 -13.49 8.21 -16.05
CA ILE A 477 -13.54 6.80 -16.48
C ILE A 477 -12.77 6.57 -17.79
N ALA A 478 -12.70 7.61 -18.63
CA ALA A 478 -12.13 7.50 -19.96
C ALA A 478 -10.64 7.18 -19.91
N ASP A 479 -10.22 6.30 -20.81
CA ASP A 479 -8.82 6.06 -21.12
C ASP A 479 -8.49 6.75 -22.46
N PRO A 480 -7.69 7.84 -22.46
CA PRO A 480 -7.36 8.57 -23.69
C PRO A 480 -6.65 7.70 -24.74
N LEU A 481 -6.02 6.61 -24.30
CA LEU A 481 -5.23 5.70 -25.14
C LEU A 481 -6.07 4.56 -25.73
N VAL A 482 -7.30 4.35 -25.26
CA VAL A 482 -8.14 3.23 -25.68
C VAL A 482 -9.54 3.72 -26.00
N LYS A 483 -9.82 3.89 -27.31
CA LYS A 483 -11.16 4.18 -27.84
C LYS A 483 -12.05 2.94 -27.83
N HIS A 484 -12.33 2.38 -26.65
CA HIS A 484 -13.59 1.64 -26.51
C HIS A 484 -14.72 2.62 -26.29
N HIS A 485 -15.91 2.08 -26.46
CA HIS A 485 -17.25 2.66 -26.42
C HIS A 485 -17.60 3.39 -25.08
N GLY A 486 -16.62 3.60 -24.20
CA GLY A 486 -16.75 3.64 -22.74
C GLY A 486 -16.32 4.92 -22.04
N SER A 487 -16.13 6.05 -22.73
CA SER A 487 -16.05 7.36 -22.05
C SER A 487 -17.36 7.74 -21.33
N PHE A 488 -18.37 6.88 -21.41
CA PHE A 488 -19.63 6.95 -20.68
C PHE A 488 -19.52 6.31 -19.29
N GLY A 489 -19.35 7.14 -18.27
CA GLY A 489 -19.44 6.76 -16.86
C GLY A 489 -20.55 7.51 -16.15
N ALA A 490 -20.86 7.14 -14.92
CA ALA A 490 -21.87 7.81 -14.10
C ALA A 490 -21.29 8.89 -13.15
N PHE A 491 -20.09 9.40 -13.46
CA PHE A 491 -19.39 10.45 -12.69
C PHE A 491 -18.55 11.31 -13.62
N VAL A 492 -18.67 12.64 -13.50
CA VAL A 492 -17.85 13.61 -14.24
C VAL A 492 -17.38 14.75 -13.34
N ARG A 493 -16.26 15.37 -13.73
CA ARG A 493 -15.73 16.60 -13.14
C ARG A 493 -15.95 17.75 -14.10
N VAL A 494 -16.39 18.90 -13.58
CA VAL A 494 -16.62 20.09 -14.38
C VAL A 494 -15.64 21.19 -13.98
N TYR A 495 -14.88 21.68 -14.95
CA TYR A 495 -13.93 22.78 -14.79
C TYR A 495 -14.49 24.02 -15.48
N VAL A 496 -14.88 25.01 -14.68
CA VAL A 496 -15.50 26.26 -15.13
C VAL A 496 -14.42 27.25 -15.55
N SER A 497 -14.58 27.82 -16.73
CA SER A 497 -13.67 28.83 -17.28
C SER A 497 -13.60 30.06 -16.38
N SER A 498 -12.46 30.74 -16.36
CA SER A 498 -12.19 31.87 -15.45
C SER A 498 -13.25 32.97 -15.51
N GLU A 499 -13.78 33.26 -16.71
CA GLU A 499 -14.80 34.28 -16.93
C GLU A 499 -16.20 33.91 -16.41
N TYR A 500 -16.46 32.63 -16.07
CA TYR A 500 -17.75 32.15 -15.56
C TYR A 500 -17.70 31.67 -14.10
N LYS A 501 -16.62 31.95 -13.35
CA LYS A 501 -16.49 31.47 -11.96
C LYS A 501 -17.63 31.90 -11.04
N GLU A 502 -18.22 33.09 -11.25
CA GLU A 502 -19.38 33.56 -10.49
C GLU A 502 -20.65 32.73 -10.75
N SER A 503 -20.71 32.00 -11.87
CA SER A 503 -21.86 31.17 -12.27
C SER A 503 -21.83 29.76 -11.68
N ILE A 504 -20.78 29.34 -10.96
CA ILE A 504 -20.63 27.96 -10.45
C ILE A 504 -21.86 27.52 -9.65
N SER A 505 -22.37 28.36 -8.74
CA SER A 505 -23.55 28.01 -7.92
C SER A 505 -24.82 27.82 -8.77
N GLU A 506 -24.99 28.61 -9.82
CA GLU A 506 -26.11 28.46 -10.76
C GLU A 506 -25.94 27.20 -11.61
N MET A 507 -24.74 26.92 -12.11
CA MET A 507 -24.42 25.71 -12.87
C MET A 507 -24.70 24.44 -12.06
N ILE A 508 -24.28 24.39 -10.79
CA ILE A 508 -24.55 23.26 -9.89
C ILE A 508 -26.06 23.03 -9.75
N LYS A 509 -26.82 24.10 -9.48
CA LYS A 509 -28.29 24.04 -9.32
C LYS A 509 -28.97 23.61 -10.60
N TYR A 510 -28.56 24.13 -11.75
CA TYR A 510 -29.09 23.73 -13.05
C TYR A 510 -28.84 22.25 -13.33
N CYS A 511 -27.60 21.77 -13.13
CA CYS A 511 -27.26 20.36 -13.33
C CYS A 511 -28.14 19.44 -12.46
N ALA A 512 -28.45 19.84 -11.22
CA ALA A 512 -29.33 19.09 -10.33
C ALA A 512 -30.79 19.00 -10.81
N THR A 513 -31.20 19.84 -11.77
CA THR A 513 -32.54 19.80 -12.39
C THR A 513 -32.62 18.93 -13.64
N LEU A 514 -31.47 18.50 -14.19
CA LEU A 514 -31.43 17.69 -15.40
C LEU A 514 -31.98 16.29 -15.11
N GLU A 515 -32.76 15.76 -16.06
CA GLU A 515 -33.23 14.39 -16.00
C GLU A 515 -32.04 13.42 -15.93
N HIS A 516 -32.16 12.39 -15.09
CA HIS A 516 -31.16 11.35 -14.87
C HIS A 516 -29.87 11.76 -14.13
N VAL A 517 -29.71 13.03 -13.72
CA VAL A 517 -28.68 13.43 -12.74
C VAL A 517 -29.13 13.01 -11.34
N ASP A 518 -28.23 12.37 -10.59
CA ASP A 518 -28.48 11.96 -9.19
C ASP A 518 -28.03 13.07 -8.24
N VAL A 519 -26.75 13.44 -8.28
CA VAL A 519 -26.21 14.54 -7.47
C VAL A 519 -25.28 15.45 -8.25
N SER A 520 -25.33 16.74 -7.92
CA SER A 520 -24.44 17.80 -8.41
C SER A 520 -23.89 18.54 -7.18
N LEU A 521 -22.58 18.48 -6.95
CA LEU A 521 -21.93 18.91 -5.71
C LEU A 521 -20.76 19.84 -5.99
N SER A 522 -20.56 20.83 -5.14
CA SER A 522 -19.33 21.64 -5.18
C SER A 522 -18.09 20.76 -4.96
N ALA A 523 -16.91 21.23 -5.35
CA ALA A 523 -15.66 20.50 -5.13
C ALA A 523 -15.46 20.13 -3.65
N THR A 524 -15.75 21.05 -2.72
CA THR A 524 -15.62 20.82 -1.28
C THR A 524 -16.60 19.76 -0.79
N ASP A 525 -17.88 19.87 -1.16
CA ASP A 525 -18.90 18.90 -0.75
C ASP A 525 -18.63 17.51 -1.34
N ALA A 526 -18.13 17.45 -2.57
CA ALA A 526 -17.73 16.20 -3.21
C ALA A 526 -16.50 15.59 -2.52
N ALA A 527 -15.48 16.39 -2.21
CA ALA A 527 -14.27 15.93 -1.51
C ALA A 527 -14.60 15.37 -0.12
N GLU A 528 -15.48 16.04 0.63
CA GLU A 528 -15.94 15.57 1.93
C GLU A 528 -16.81 14.31 1.81
N ARG A 529 -17.84 14.33 0.96
CA ARG A 529 -18.80 13.22 0.85
C ARG A 529 -18.20 11.95 0.28
N PHE A 530 -17.31 12.09 -0.70
CA PHE A 530 -16.75 10.96 -1.47
C PHE A 530 -15.30 10.65 -1.13
N GLU A 531 -14.73 11.37 -0.14
CA GLU A 531 -13.35 11.20 0.30
C GLU A 531 -12.37 11.36 -0.88
N LEU A 532 -12.51 12.46 -1.63
CA LEU A 532 -11.71 12.78 -2.81
C LEU A 532 -10.60 13.80 -2.50
N PRO A 533 -9.47 13.78 -3.23
CA PRO A 533 -8.41 14.76 -3.09
C PRO A 533 -8.87 16.10 -3.68
N LEU A 534 -9.23 17.06 -2.82
CA LEU A 534 -9.78 18.37 -3.22
C LEU A 534 -8.89 19.12 -4.24
N ASP A 535 -7.57 18.94 -4.16
CA ASP A 535 -6.62 19.59 -5.06
C ASP A 535 -6.65 19.05 -6.51
N LEU A 536 -7.24 17.87 -6.72
CA LEU A 536 -7.41 17.26 -8.05
C LEU A 536 -8.85 17.38 -8.59
N GLU A 537 -9.77 17.91 -7.79
CA GLU A 537 -11.17 18.00 -8.19
C GLU A 537 -11.43 19.07 -9.25
N GLY A 538 -12.58 18.95 -9.92
CA GLY A 538 -13.15 20.04 -10.73
C GLY A 538 -13.58 21.22 -9.87
N ASP A 539 -14.27 22.20 -10.43
CA ASP A 539 -14.99 23.20 -9.63
C ASP A 539 -16.27 22.60 -9.01
N PHE A 540 -16.86 21.63 -9.69
CA PHE A 540 -17.95 20.81 -9.18
C PHE A 540 -17.97 19.43 -9.84
N VAL A 541 -18.73 18.51 -9.24
CA VAL A 541 -18.88 17.12 -9.67
C VAL A 541 -20.35 16.85 -9.96
N VAL A 542 -20.62 16.05 -11.00
CA VAL A 542 -21.97 15.56 -11.31
C VAL A 542 -21.94 14.04 -11.45
N THR A 543 -22.94 13.38 -10.88
CA THR A 543 -23.15 11.93 -11.02
C THR A 543 -24.54 11.66 -11.55
N SER A 544 -24.72 10.53 -12.22
CA SER A 544 -26.01 10.11 -12.75
C SER A 544 -26.65 8.99 -11.95
N GLY A 545 -27.95 8.79 -12.19
CA GLY A 545 -28.72 7.69 -11.64
C GLY A 545 -28.27 6.30 -12.12
N ARG A 546 -28.89 5.25 -11.56
CA ARG A 546 -28.53 3.85 -11.81
C ARG A 546 -28.61 3.46 -13.28
N ASP A 547 -29.57 3.99 -14.03
CA ASP A 547 -29.88 3.59 -15.41
C ASP A 547 -29.32 4.53 -16.47
N SER A 548 -28.44 5.47 -16.09
CA SER A 548 -27.91 6.50 -16.98
C SER A 548 -26.40 6.75 -16.78
N VAL A 549 -25.81 7.39 -17.78
CA VAL A 549 -24.41 7.85 -17.81
C VAL A 549 -24.36 9.34 -18.12
N ILE A 550 -23.24 9.96 -17.75
CA ILE A 550 -22.90 11.33 -18.12
C ILE A 550 -21.71 11.28 -19.08
N GLY A 551 -21.90 11.89 -20.25
CA GLY A 551 -20.84 12.14 -21.21
C GLY A 551 -20.44 13.62 -21.23
N SER A 552 -19.32 13.91 -21.89
CA SER A 552 -18.93 15.26 -22.29
C SER A 552 -19.89 15.80 -23.36
N CYS A 553 -19.51 15.83 -24.64
CA CYS A 553 -20.34 16.35 -25.73
C CYS A 553 -20.71 15.26 -26.74
N ARG A 554 -21.88 15.35 -27.39
CA ARG A 554 -22.41 14.28 -28.26
C ARG A 554 -21.46 13.84 -29.37
N LYS A 555 -20.72 14.78 -29.96
CA LYS A 555 -19.78 14.52 -31.06
C LYS A 555 -18.54 13.71 -30.63
N ASP A 556 -18.20 13.71 -29.35
CA ASP A 556 -16.99 13.05 -28.84
C ASP A 556 -17.24 11.58 -28.46
N HIS A 557 -18.51 11.13 -28.50
CA HIS A 557 -18.87 9.76 -28.14
C HIS A 557 -19.49 9.00 -29.31
N ASP A 558 -18.91 7.86 -29.65
CA ASP A 558 -19.38 6.97 -30.70
C ASP A 558 -20.24 5.83 -30.13
N ILE A 559 -21.57 5.97 -30.20
CA ILE A 559 -22.52 4.94 -29.75
C ILE A 559 -22.50 3.70 -30.65
N GLY A 560 -22.21 3.85 -31.95
CA GLY A 560 -22.25 2.74 -32.92
C GLY A 560 -21.25 1.63 -32.58
N SER A 561 -20.21 2.02 -31.85
CA SER A 561 -19.16 1.13 -31.39
C SER A 561 -19.66 0.06 -30.38
N LEU A 562 -20.82 0.22 -29.74
CA LEU A 562 -21.46 -0.82 -28.90
C LEU A 562 -21.86 -2.11 -29.66
N GLY A 563 -21.87 -2.08 -31.00
CA GLY A 563 -22.10 -3.29 -31.81
C GLY A 563 -23.47 -3.95 -31.59
N GLY A 564 -24.47 -3.17 -31.20
CA GLY A 564 -25.83 -3.65 -30.91
C GLY A 564 -26.05 -4.21 -29.50
N LEU A 565 -25.02 -4.23 -28.65
CA LEU A 565 -25.17 -4.59 -27.23
C LEU A 565 -25.76 -3.43 -26.42
N ARG A 566 -26.43 -3.76 -25.32
CA ARG A 566 -26.92 -2.77 -24.34
C ARG A 566 -25.74 -2.15 -23.61
N LEU A 567 -25.75 -0.83 -23.44
CA LEU A 567 -24.74 -0.14 -22.64
C LEU A 567 -24.86 -0.59 -21.18
N ARG A 568 -23.76 -1.09 -20.62
CA ARG A 568 -23.61 -1.31 -19.18
C ARG A 568 -22.36 -0.57 -18.74
N SER A 569 -22.43 0.13 -17.62
CA SER A 569 -21.32 0.94 -17.12
C SER A 569 -21.44 1.18 -15.62
N HIS A 570 -20.49 1.95 -15.09
CA HIS A 570 -20.26 2.22 -13.67
C HIS A 570 -19.72 3.65 -13.49
N GLY A 571 -19.22 3.97 -12.29
CA GLY A 571 -18.64 5.27 -11.92
C GLY A 571 -19.46 6.06 -10.92
N GLY A 572 -20.77 5.80 -10.82
CA GLY A 572 -21.71 6.51 -9.97
C GLY A 572 -21.93 5.85 -8.61
N ILE A 573 -22.83 6.44 -7.81
CA ILE A 573 -23.18 5.95 -6.47
C ILE A 573 -23.89 4.60 -6.55
N ALA A 574 -24.70 4.38 -7.59
CA ALA A 574 -25.51 3.18 -7.77
C ALA A 574 -24.68 1.90 -7.99
N GLU A 575 -23.40 2.04 -8.32
CA GLU A 575 -22.46 0.92 -8.51
C GLU A 575 -21.46 0.79 -7.35
N GLN A 576 -21.72 1.41 -6.19
CA GLN A 576 -20.83 1.26 -5.03
C GLN A 576 -20.96 -0.09 -4.31
N ASP A 577 -22.14 -0.71 -4.34
CA ASP A 577 -22.35 -1.98 -3.64
C ASP A 577 -21.57 -3.09 -4.33
N VAL A 578 -20.68 -3.73 -3.58
CA VAL A 578 -19.88 -4.88 -4.03
C VAL A 578 -19.88 -5.97 -2.97
N PRO A 579 -19.87 -7.26 -3.33
CA PRO A 579 -19.68 -8.33 -2.37
C PRO A 579 -18.33 -8.20 -1.66
N LEU A 580 -18.28 -8.53 -0.38
CA LEU A 580 -17.05 -8.72 0.39
C LEU A 580 -17.15 -10.07 1.11
N ILE A 581 -16.27 -11.01 0.75
CA ILE A 581 -16.36 -12.43 1.14
C ILE A 581 -15.01 -12.88 1.67
N LEU A 582 -15.02 -13.71 2.71
CA LEU A 582 -13.86 -14.36 3.30
C LEU A 582 -14.13 -15.85 3.48
N SER A 583 -13.16 -16.67 3.12
CA SER A 583 -13.24 -18.14 3.14
C SER A 583 -13.36 -18.78 4.54
N CYS A 584 -13.08 -18.03 5.59
CA CYS A 584 -13.18 -18.46 6.98
C CYS A 584 -14.08 -17.51 7.77
N PRO A 585 -14.70 -17.99 8.86
CA PRO A 585 -15.47 -17.11 9.73
C PRO A 585 -14.56 -16.07 10.38
N VAL A 586 -15.11 -14.90 10.65
CA VAL A 586 -14.45 -13.87 11.46
C VAL A 586 -14.53 -14.26 12.95
N GLN A 587 -13.53 -13.86 13.74
CA GLN A 587 -13.47 -14.18 15.16
C GLN A 587 -14.58 -13.47 15.97
N ASP A 588 -14.83 -12.19 15.65
CA ASP A 588 -15.88 -11.38 16.27
C ASP A 588 -16.98 -11.04 15.25
N GLY A 589 -17.98 -11.91 15.18
CA GLY A 589 -19.13 -11.73 14.29
C GLY A 589 -20.00 -10.52 14.63
N ALA A 590 -20.05 -10.09 15.90
CA ALA A 590 -20.85 -8.94 16.32
C ALA A 590 -20.19 -7.64 15.87
N ALA A 591 -18.89 -7.49 16.13
CA ALA A 591 -18.12 -6.34 15.63
C ALA A 591 -18.13 -6.27 14.10
N ALA A 592 -18.05 -7.42 13.43
CA ALA A 592 -18.11 -7.47 11.97
C ALA A 592 -19.48 -7.06 11.41
N ALA A 593 -20.57 -7.36 12.11
CA ALA A 593 -21.92 -6.97 11.70
C ALA A 593 -22.18 -5.46 11.86
N GLU A 594 -21.55 -4.80 12.85
CA GLU A 594 -21.70 -3.36 13.08
C GLU A 594 -20.78 -2.50 12.18
N ARG A 595 -19.71 -3.08 11.65
CA ARG A 595 -18.74 -2.38 10.82
C ARG A 595 -19.34 -1.96 9.47
N LYS A 596 -19.13 -0.70 9.10
CA LYS A 596 -19.40 -0.19 7.74
C LYS A 596 -18.27 -0.58 6.81
N TRP A 597 -18.41 -1.74 6.18
CA TRP A 597 -17.37 -2.29 5.31
C TRP A 597 -17.17 -1.50 4.02
N ARG A 598 -15.90 -1.26 3.70
CA ARG A 598 -15.44 -0.76 2.40
C ARG A 598 -14.77 -1.88 1.61
N ASN A 599 -14.78 -1.81 0.29
CA ASN A 599 -14.06 -2.82 -0.51
C ASN A 599 -12.56 -2.83 -0.18
N PHE A 600 -11.99 -1.68 0.16
CA PHE A 600 -10.62 -1.51 0.63
C PHE A 600 -10.38 -1.93 2.09
N ASP A 601 -11.36 -2.56 2.74
CA ASP A 601 -11.13 -3.30 3.98
C ASP A 601 -10.77 -4.76 3.74
N VAL A 602 -10.77 -5.26 2.49
CA VAL A 602 -10.53 -6.68 2.19
C VAL A 602 -9.19 -7.21 2.72
N PHE A 603 -8.13 -6.37 2.73
CA PHE A 603 -6.84 -6.74 3.31
C PHE A 603 -6.87 -6.82 4.84
N ASP A 604 -7.58 -5.89 5.49
CA ASP A 604 -7.80 -5.93 6.94
C ASP A 604 -8.62 -7.17 7.32
N LEU A 605 -9.72 -7.43 6.59
CA LEU A 605 -10.55 -8.61 6.77
C LEU A 605 -9.76 -9.92 6.66
N VAL A 606 -8.89 -10.06 5.65
CA VAL A 606 -8.16 -11.32 5.43
C VAL A 606 -6.96 -11.50 6.37
N LEU A 607 -6.42 -10.41 6.93
CA LEU A 607 -5.24 -10.47 7.80
C LEU A 607 -5.58 -10.45 9.29
N ASN A 608 -6.60 -9.69 9.69
CA ASN A 608 -6.86 -9.39 11.10
C ASN A 608 -8.15 -10.01 11.67
N TRP A 609 -9.13 -10.33 10.84
CA TRP A 609 -10.48 -10.72 11.30
C TRP A 609 -10.69 -12.22 11.43
#